data_AF-A0A5R9EKS0-F1
#
_entry.id   AF-A0A5R9EKS0-F1
#
_cell.length_a   1.000
_cell.length_b   1.000
_cell.length_c   1.000
_cell.angle_alpha   90.00
_cell.angle_beta   90.00
_cell.angle_gamma   90.00
#
_symmetry.space_group_name_H-M   'P 1'
#
loop_
_entity.id
_entity.type
_entity.pdbx_description
1 polymer ?
#
loop_
_entity_poly.entity_id
_entity_poly.type
_entity_poly.pdbx_seq_one_letter_code
_entity_poly.pdbx_strand_id
1 'polypeptide(L)'
;MRIADAETVRLLKPGDRVDVIAAPEVPTGTAFGQGAGIGGASRTGPDARVIVTGARVTEVPRAAEGFRDGGALVVLAVPRTVATALAGAGVTSRLAVTLC
;
A
#
# COMPACT_ATOMS: atom_id res chain seq x y z
N MET A 1 1.33 1.31 -10.44
CA MET A 1 0.29 0.99 -9.43
C MET A 1 0.14 2.21 -8.51
N ARG A 2 -1.07 2.48 -7.98
CA ARG A 2 -1.36 3.67 -7.17
C ARG A 2 -1.16 3.37 -5.68
N ILE A 3 -0.33 4.16 -5.04
CA ILE A 3 -0.04 4.13 -3.60
C ILE A 3 -0.77 5.28 -2.94
N ALA A 4 -1.37 5.02 -1.78
CA ALA A 4 -2.17 6.02 -1.07
C ALA A 4 -1.31 7.13 -0.44
N ASP A 5 -0.05 6.84 -0.11
CA ASP A 5 0.89 7.77 0.50
C ASP A 5 1.85 8.37 -0.54
N ALA A 6 1.54 9.58 -1.01
CA ALA A 6 2.37 10.29 -1.97
C ALA A 6 3.68 10.84 -1.38
N GLU A 7 3.73 11.15 -0.08
CA GLU A 7 4.96 11.71 0.53
C GLU A 7 6.05 10.64 0.63
N THR A 8 5.68 9.42 1.03
CA THR A 8 6.62 8.29 1.04
C THR A 8 7.17 8.00 -0.37
N VAL A 9 6.32 8.08 -1.40
CA VAL A 9 6.75 7.82 -2.79
C VAL A 9 7.73 8.88 -3.30
N ARG A 10 7.68 10.13 -2.81
CA ARG A 10 8.63 11.19 -3.19
C ARG A 10 10.05 10.92 -2.72
N LEU A 11 10.24 10.05 -1.73
CA LEU A 11 11.55 9.66 -1.23
C LEU A 11 12.18 8.54 -2.08
N LEU A 12 11.37 7.82 -2.86
CA LEU A 12 11.81 6.66 -3.62
C LEU A 12 12.61 7.06 -4.86
N LYS A 13 13.62 6.26 -5.16
CA LYS A 13 14.42 6.34 -6.38
C LYS A 13 14.33 5.02 -7.15
N PRO A 14 14.44 5.07 -8.50
CA PRO A 14 14.68 3.87 -9.28
C PRO A 14 15.90 3.11 -8.73
N GLY A 15 15.71 1.82 -8.42
CA GLY A 15 16.70 0.96 -7.78
C GLY A 15 16.40 0.61 -6.32
N ASP A 16 15.55 1.38 -5.65
CA ASP A 16 15.16 1.11 -4.26
C ASP A 16 14.40 -0.22 -4.12
N ARG A 17 14.47 -0.80 -2.93
CA ARG A 17 13.70 -1.98 -2.55
C ARG A 17 12.62 -1.60 -1.55
N VAL A 18 11.41 -2.10 -1.80
CA VAL A 18 10.25 -1.80 -0.97
C VAL A 18 9.45 -3.07 -0.65
N ASP A 19 8.86 -3.07 0.53
CA ASP A 19 7.78 -3.98 0.88
C ASP A 19 6.44 -3.29 0.60
N VAL A 20 5.46 -4.06 0.11
CA VAL A 20 4.13 -3.53 -0.21
C VAL A 20 3.10 -4.15 0.72
N ILE A 21 2.31 -3.30 1.36
CA ILE A 21 1.30 -3.65 2.34
C ILE A 21 -0.06 -3.25 1.78
N ALA A 22 -1.01 -4.18 1.82
CA ALA A 22 -2.41 -3.90 1.52
C ALA A 22 -3.18 -3.75 2.84
N ALA A 23 -3.74 -2.57 3.08
CA ALA A 23 -4.62 -2.29 4.20
C ALA A 23 -6.03 -1.96 3.66
N PRO A 24 -7.08 -2.65 4.11
CA PRO A 24 -8.42 -2.30 3.67
C PRO A 24 -8.82 -0.93 4.18
N GLU A 25 -9.67 -0.28 3.41
CA GLU A 25 -10.23 1.01 3.78
C GLU A 25 -11.25 0.81 4.89
N VAL A 26 -10.88 1.21 6.11
CA VAL A 26 -11.82 1.25 7.24
C VAL A 26 -12.61 2.55 7.12
N PRO A 27 -13.95 2.51 7.01
CA PRO A 27 -14.75 3.72 6.96
C PRO A 27 -14.51 4.57 8.21
N THR A 28 -14.15 5.85 8.02
CA THR A 28 -14.03 6.83 9.10
C THR A 28 -15.39 6.99 9.79
N GLY A 29 -15.59 6.29 10.91
CA GLY A 29 -16.87 6.22 11.60
C GLY A 29 -17.01 5.06 12.58
N THR A 30 -16.15 4.03 12.49
CA THR A 30 -16.04 3.03 13.57
C THR A 30 -15.20 3.63 14.70
N ALA A 31 -15.86 4.15 15.72
CA ALA A 31 -15.22 4.63 16.94
C ALA A 31 -14.19 3.60 17.44
N PHE A 32 -12.96 4.05 17.70
CA PHE A 32 -11.95 3.28 18.43
C PHE A 32 -12.49 3.03 19.84
N GLY A 33 -13.20 1.92 20.02
CA GLY A 33 -13.54 1.42 21.35
C GLY A 33 -12.23 1.09 22.08
N GLN A 34 -12.01 1.76 23.22
CA GLN A 34 -10.96 1.42 24.17
C GLN A 34 -10.99 -0.07 24.51
N GLY A 35 -9.81 -0.68 24.54
CA GLY A 35 -9.57 -2.09 24.92
C GLY A 35 -9.15 -2.93 23.70
N ALA A 36 -8.14 -3.78 23.75
CA ALA A 36 -7.28 -4.23 24.83
C ALA A 36 -6.09 -4.96 24.18
N GLY A 37 -4.93 -4.92 24.84
CA GLY A 37 -3.99 -6.03 24.96
C GLY A 37 -3.44 -6.77 23.73
N ILE A 38 -2.16 -7.10 23.83
CA ILE A 38 -1.44 -8.18 23.14
C ILE A 38 -2.35 -9.42 22.98
N GLY A 39 -2.79 -9.71 21.75
CA GLY A 39 -3.50 -10.96 21.42
C GLY A 39 -4.99 -10.88 21.06
N GLY A 40 -5.55 -9.69 20.79
CA GLY A 40 -6.95 -9.55 20.37
C GLY A 40 -7.17 -9.77 18.87
N ALA A 41 -7.46 -10.99 18.44
CA ALA A 41 -8.08 -11.21 17.13
C ALA A 41 -9.54 -10.70 17.14
N SER A 42 -9.91 -10.09 16.01
CA SER A 42 -11.28 -9.83 15.50
C SER A 42 -11.81 -8.39 15.63
N ARG A 43 -12.05 -7.77 14.46
CA ARG A 43 -13.31 -7.06 14.13
C ARG A 43 -13.45 -6.80 12.62
N THR A 44 -14.12 -7.74 11.94
CA THR A 44 -14.95 -7.57 10.71
C THR A 44 -14.41 -6.70 9.55
N GLY A 45 -13.11 -6.71 9.32
CA GLY A 45 -12.47 -6.17 8.11
C GLY A 45 -11.27 -7.05 7.76
N PRO A 46 -10.79 -7.06 6.51
CA PRO A 46 -9.55 -7.76 6.22
C PRO A 46 -8.41 -7.18 7.08
N ASP A 47 -7.50 -8.00 7.60
CA ASP A 47 -6.31 -7.45 8.25
C ASP A 47 -5.34 -6.87 7.21
N ALA A 48 -4.56 -5.87 7.61
CA ALA A 48 -3.45 -5.39 6.80
C ALA A 48 -2.46 -6.54 6.58
N ARG A 49 -2.01 -6.74 5.33
CA ARG A 49 -1.10 -7.83 4.98
C ARG A 49 -0.04 -7.41 3.97
N VAL A 50 1.15 -7.98 4.11
CA VAL A 50 2.24 -7.81 3.15
C VAL A 50 1.95 -8.65 1.91
N ILE A 51 2.00 -8.03 0.74
CA ILE A 51 1.77 -8.71 -0.56
C ILE A 51 3.09 -9.12 -1.20
N VAL A 52 4.13 -8.30 -1.04
CA VAL A 52 5.46 -8.58 -1.56
C VAL A 52 6.51 -7.92 -0.69
N THR A 53 7.65 -8.60 -0.56
CA THR A 53 8.83 -8.07 0.13
C THR A 53 9.98 -7.81 -0.85
N GLY A 54 10.71 -6.71 -0.66
CA GLY A 54 11.93 -6.37 -1.41
C GLY A 54 11.73 -6.16 -2.91
N ALA A 55 10.54 -5.73 -3.33
CA ALA A 55 10.23 -5.40 -4.71
C ALA A 55 11.08 -4.21 -5.18
N ARG A 56 11.64 -4.31 -6.39
CA ARG A 56 12.49 -3.23 -6.93
C ARG A 56 11.64 -2.16 -7.59
N VAL A 57 11.89 -0.90 -7.23
CA VAL A 57 11.34 0.26 -7.92
C VAL A 57 12.07 0.44 -9.25
N THR A 58 11.36 0.37 -10.37
CA THR A 58 11.94 0.61 -11.70
C THR A 58 11.72 2.03 -12.18
N GLU A 59 10.61 2.64 -11.78
CA GLU A 59 10.24 4.00 -12.16
C GLU A 59 9.32 4.60 -11.10
N VAL A 60 9.47 5.91 -10.87
CA VAL A 60 8.56 6.71 -10.06
C VAL A 60 7.98 7.80 -10.98
N PRO A 61 6.82 7.56 -11.60
CA PRO A 61 6.19 8.55 -12.46
C PRO A 61 5.92 9.85 -11.71
N ARG A 62 6.27 10.99 -12.30
CA ARG A 62 5.95 12.30 -11.74
C ARG A 62 4.44 12.44 -11.62
N ALA A 63 3.97 12.90 -10.46
CA ALA A 63 2.55 13.15 -10.24
C ALA A 63 2.06 14.17 -11.28
N ALA A 64 1.10 13.78 -12.12
CA ALA A 64 0.43 14.75 -12.99
C ALA A 64 -0.45 15.67 -12.12
N GLU A 65 -0.47 16.95 -12.45
CA GLU A 65 -1.38 17.90 -11.78
C GLU A 65 -2.83 17.42 -11.98
N GLY A 66 -3.56 17.20 -10.87
CA GLY A 66 -4.99 16.84 -10.91
C GLY A 66 -5.39 15.49 -10.31
N PHE A 67 -4.48 14.69 -9.75
CA PHE A 67 -4.87 13.50 -8.97
C PHE A 67 -5.52 13.91 -7.64
N ARG A 68 -6.86 13.87 -7.60
CA ARG A 68 -7.66 14.46 -6.51
C ARG A 68 -7.61 13.72 -5.18
N ASP A 69 -7.11 12.48 -5.13
CA ASP A 69 -7.11 11.66 -3.89
C ASP A 69 -5.72 11.49 -3.25
N GLY A 70 -4.74 12.37 -3.53
CA GLY A 70 -3.50 12.44 -2.75
C GLY A 70 -2.53 11.24 -2.86
N GLY A 71 -2.77 10.31 -3.79
CA GLY A 71 -1.92 9.14 -4.02
C GLY A 71 -0.88 9.34 -5.13
N ALA A 72 0.19 8.56 -5.11
CA ALA A 72 1.27 8.59 -6.10
C ALA A 72 1.38 7.28 -6.91
N LEU A 73 2.10 7.33 -8.03
CA LEU A 73 2.34 6.18 -8.90
C LEU A 73 3.76 5.65 -8.70
N VAL A 74 3.90 4.32 -8.69
CA VAL A 74 5.18 3.61 -8.70
C VAL A 74 5.10 2.44 -9.67
N VAL A 75 6.22 2.14 -10.34
CA VAL A 75 6.42 0.94 -11.16
C VAL A 75 7.39 0.01 -10.45
N LEU A 76 6.99 -1.24 -10.28
CA LEU A 76 7.75 -2.26 -9.56
C LEU A 76 8.09 -3.42 -10.49
N ALA A 77 9.33 -3.90 -10.42
CA ALA A 77 9.72 -5.17 -11.01
C ALA A 77 9.34 -6.32 -10.07
N VAL A 78 8.32 -7.09 -10.46
CA VAL A 78 7.81 -8.24 -9.69
C VAL A 78 7.43 -9.40 -10.63
N PRO A 79 7.39 -10.65 -10.14
CA PRO A 79 6.84 -11.77 -10.90
C PRO A 79 5.38 -11.56 -11.31
N ARG A 80 4.94 -12.18 -12.41
CA ARG A 80 3.59 -11.99 -12.97
C ARG A 80 2.46 -12.34 -11.99
N THR A 81 2.67 -13.35 -11.16
CA THR A 81 1.74 -13.79 -10.11
C THR A 81 1.55 -12.71 -9.04
N VAL A 82 2.65 -12.10 -8.59
CA VAL A 82 2.64 -10.98 -7.63
C VAL A 82 1.98 -9.75 -8.24
N ALA A 83 2.23 -9.45 -9.51
CA ALA A 83 1.56 -8.35 -10.20
C ALA A 83 0.03 -8.52 -10.21
N THR A 84 -0.47 -9.73 -10.43
CA THR A 84 -1.92 -10.03 -10.34
C THR A 84 -2.44 -9.86 -8.92
N ALA A 85 -1.71 -10.32 -7.90
CA ALA A 85 -2.10 -10.16 -6.50
C ALA A 85 -2.17 -8.69 -6.08
N LEU A 86 -1.18 -7.88 -6.48
CA LEU A 86 -1.16 -6.44 -6.25
C LEU A 86 -2.31 -5.72 -6.96
N ALA A 87 -2.61 -6.11 -8.21
CA ALA A 87 -3.71 -5.55 -8.97
C ALA A 87 -5.07 -5.84 -8.30
N GLY A 88 -5.28 -7.07 -7.82
CA GLY A 88 -6.48 -7.42 -7.06
C GLY A 88 -6.57 -6.66 -5.73
N ALA A 89 -5.47 -6.60 -4.97
CA ALA A 89 -5.43 -5.88 -3.71
C ALA A 89 -5.69 -4.37 -3.87
N GLY A 90 -5.16 -3.74 -4.93
CA GLY A 90 -5.36 -2.31 -5.19
C GLY A 90 -6.80 -1.92 -5.55
N VAL A 91 -7.65 -2.87 -5.93
CA VAL A 91 -9.09 -2.63 -6.18
C VAL A 91 -9.88 -2.64 -4.87
N THR A 92 -9.45 -3.42 -3.88
CA THR A 92 -10.19 -3.64 -2.63
C THR A 92 -9.56 -2.98 -1.41
N SER A 93 -8.35 -2.47 -1.53
CA SER A 93 -7.51 -2.04 -0.41
C SER A 93 -6.60 -0.89 -0.81
N ARG A 94 -6.24 -0.07 0.17
CA ARG A 94 -5.21 0.94 0.01
C ARG A 94 -3.85 0.28 0.13
N LEU A 95 -2.98 0.62 -0.80
CA LEU A 95 -1.62 0.09 -0.86
C LEU A 95 -0.67 1.11 -0.24
N ALA A 96 0.17 0.63 0.67
CA ALA A 96 1.26 1.37 1.31
C ALA A 96 2.59 0.68 1.01
N VAL A 97 3.69 1.43 1.11
CA VAL A 97 5.04 0.92 0.89
C VAL A 97 5.95 1.29 2.05
N THR A 98 6.90 0.42 2.35
CA THR A 98 7.98 0.67 3.31
C THR A 98 9.32 0.37 2.65
N LEU A 99 10.35 1.14 2.99
CA LEU A 99 11.73 0.90 2.56
C LEU A 99 12.34 -0.26 3.34
N CYS A 100 13.09 -1.11 2.65
CA CYS A 100 13.84 -2.23 3.22
C CYS A 100 15.32 -1.89 3.43
#